data_AF-A0A8T3WUA4-F1
#
_entry.id   AF-A0A8T3WUA4-F1
#
_cell.length_a   1.000
_cell.length_b   1.000
_cell.length_c   1.000
_cell.angle_alpha   90.00
_cell.angle_beta   90.00
_cell.angle_gamma   90.00
#
_symmetry.space_group_name_H-M   'P 1'
#
loop_
_entity.id
_entity.type
_entity.pdbx_description
1 polymer ?
#
loop_
_entity_poly.entity_id
_entity_poly.type
_entity_poly.pdbx_seq_one_letter_code
_entity_poly.pdbx_strand_id
1 'polypeptide(L)'
;MKRNLFVKFSSYIAHITGQPATFTLAAFFILVWVITGPFFGFSDSWQLVINTTTTIVTFLMVFLIQSTQNRDTVAIQLKLDELIRATEKAHNALLDIEELSEEELVKIRKNYEKIAATARSNLRQGKLDIGVPEIESKIRKKKDL
;
A
#
# COMPACT_ATOMS: atom_id res chain seq x y z
N MET A 1 -8.62 21.74 11.15
CA MET A 1 -9.12 22.37 9.92
C MET A 1 -8.19 22.21 8.69
N LYS A 2 -6.85 22.34 8.82
CA LYS A 2 -5.90 22.24 7.67
C LYS A 2 -5.79 20.85 7.01
N ARG A 3 -5.94 19.76 7.76
CA ARG A 3 -5.80 18.37 7.24
C ARG A 3 -6.82 18.00 6.17
N ASN A 4 -8.04 18.56 6.23
CA ASN A 4 -9.09 18.27 5.26
C ASN A 4 -8.87 18.97 3.90
N LEU A 5 -8.14 20.09 3.86
CA LEU A 5 -7.89 20.82 2.61
C LEU A 5 -6.82 20.12 1.77
N PHE A 6 -5.68 19.77 2.37
CA PHE A 6 -4.63 19.02 1.68
C PHE A 6 -5.15 17.69 1.15
N VAL A 7 -5.94 16.98 1.96
CA VAL A 7 -6.54 15.70 1.56
C VAL A 7 -7.49 15.86 0.39
N LYS A 8 -8.41 16.83 0.43
CA LYS A 8 -9.34 17.09 -0.69
C LYS A 8 -8.58 17.46 -1.95
N PHE A 9 -7.55 18.28 -1.82
CA PHE A 9 -6.68 18.66 -2.92
C PHE A 9 -5.95 17.44 -3.51
N SER A 10 -5.29 16.64 -2.67
CA SER A 10 -4.55 15.45 -3.11
C SER A 10 -5.46 14.43 -3.78
N SER A 11 -6.64 14.16 -3.22
CA SER A 11 -7.62 13.27 -3.84
C SER A 11 -8.16 13.80 -5.17
N TYR A 12 -8.38 15.12 -5.27
CA TYR A 12 -8.81 15.75 -6.53
C TYR A 12 -7.74 15.66 -7.62
N ILE A 13 -6.49 15.98 -7.28
CA ILE A 13 -5.36 15.87 -8.21
C ILE A 13 -5.17 14.41 -8.62
N ALA A 14 -5.16 13.47 -7.68
CA ALA A 14 -5.03 12.04 -7.96
C ALA A 14 -6.11 11.55 -8.94
N HIS A 15 -7.36 11.99 -8.73
CA HIS A 15 -8.47 11.64 -9.60
C HIS A 15 -8.28 12.19 -11.02
N ILE A 16 -7.88 13.45 -11.16
CA ILE A 16 -7.62 14.05 -12.48
C ILE A 16 -6.43 13.37 -13.16
N THR A 17 -5.32 13.18 -12.45
CA THR A 17 -4.12 12.55 -13.03
C THR A 17 -4.35 11.09 -13.44
N GLY A 18 -5.34 10.41 -12.85
CA GLY A 18 -5.72 9.04 -13.20
C GLY A 18 -6.66 8.93 -14.42
N GLN A 19 -7.18 10.04 -14.96
CA GLN A 19 -8.10 10.00 -16.09
C GLN A 19 -7.35 9.89 -17.44
N PRO A 20 -7.85 9.09 -18.41
CA PRO A 20 -7.24 8.98 -19.74
C PRO A 20 -7.06 10.32 -20.47
N ALA A 21 -8.00 11.26 -20.29
CA ALA A 21 -7.93 12.59 -20.91
C ALA A 21 -6.70 13.39 -20.45
N THR A 22 -6.30 13.25 -19.18
CA THR A 22 -5.12 13.93 -18.63
C THR A 22 -3.83 13.36 -19.22
N PHE A 23 -3.79 12.06 -19.49
CA PHE A 23 -2.67 11.45 -20.20
C PHE A 23 -2.55 12.00 -21.63
N THR A 24 -3.65 12.09 -22.37
CA THR A 24 -3.66 12.69 -23.71
C THR A 24 -3.18 14.13 -23.69
N LEU A 25 -3.63 14.92 -22.70
CA LEU A 25 -3.18 16.30 -22.52
C LEU A 25 -1.68 16.38 -22.20
N ALA A 26 -1.16 15.52 -21.32
CA ALA A 26 0.26 15.47 -21.00
C ALA A 26 1.10 15.08 -22.23
N ALA A 27 0.65 14.09 -23.01
CA ALA A 27 1.30 13.69 -24.26
C ALA A 27 1.32 14.83 -25.28
N PHE A 28 0.23 15.59 -25.38
CA PHE A 28 0.16 16.79 -26.21
C PHE A 28 1.18 17.85 -25.77
N PHE A 29 1.31 18.13 -24.47
CA PHE A 29 2.32 19.06 -23.96
C PHE A 29 3.75 18.62 -24.29
N ILE A 30 4.06 17.32 -24.18
CA ILE A 30 5.35 16.77 -24.58
C ILE A 30 5.58 16.96 -26.08
N LEU A 31 4.56 16.71 -26.91
CA LEU A 31 4.65 16.86 -28.35
C LEU A 31 4.88 18.32 -28.76
N VAL A 32 4.16 19.27 -28.16
CA VAL A 32 4.39 20.71 -28.35
C VAL A 32 5.80 21.09 -27.96
N TRP A 33 6.28 20.61 -26.80
CA TRP A 33 7.65 20.85 -26.35
C TRP A 33 8.66 20.35 -27.40
N VAL A 34 8.56 19.12 -27.89
CA VAL A 34 9.43 18.58 -28.94
C VAL A 34 9.40 19.44 -30.21
N ILE A 35 8.22 19.87 -30.67
CA ILE A 35 8.07 20.73 -31.86
C ILE A 35 8.72 22.10 -31.67
N THR A 36 8.72 22.64 -30.44
CA THR A 36 9.43 23.89 -30.15
C THR A 36 10.95 23.73 -30.14
N GLY A 37 11.47 22.52 -29.91
CA GLY A 37 12.91 22.24 -29.82
C GLY A 37 13.76 22.76 -31.00
N PRO A 38 13.39 22.50 -32.27
CA PRO A 38 14.07 23.04 -33.45
C PRO A 38 14.18 24.57 -33.49
N PHE A 39 13.16 25.29 -33.02
CA PHE A 39 13.18 26.76 -32.97
C PHE A 39 14.21 27.30 -31.97
N PHE A 40 14.52 26.53 -30.93
CA PHE A 40 15.51 26.84 -29.90
C PHE A 40 16.84 26.09 -30.08
N GLY A 41 17.03 25.43 -31.23
CA GLY A 41 18.25 24.66 -31.52
C GLY A 41 18.54 23.55 -30.51
N PHE A 42 17.51 23.02 -29.83
CA PHE A 42 17.66 22.06 -28.73
C PHE A 42 18.63 22.51 -27.63
N SER A 43 18.66 23.82 -27.33
CA SER A 43 19.59 24.42 -26.36
C SER A 43 19.51 23.81 -24.96
N ASP A 44 20.60 23.96 -24.20
CA ASP A 44 20.68 23.51 -22.80
C ASP A 44 19.59 24.14 -21.93
N SER A 45 19.26 25.42 -22.15
CA SER A 45 18.17 26.08 -21.42
C SER A 45 16.80 25.46 -21.72
N TRP A 46 16.54 25.09 -22.99
CA TRP A 46 15.29 24.44 -23.40
C TRP A 46 15.14 23.03 -22.77
N GLN A 47 16.23 22.26 -22.67
CA GLN A 47 16.24 20.97 -21.98
C GLN A 47 16.13 21.13 -20.46
N LEU A 48 16.82 22.12 -19.89
CA LEU A 48 16.83 22.38 -18.45
C LEU A 48 15.44 22.72 -17.93
N VAL A 49 14.64 23.48 -18.68
CA VAL A 49 13.27 23.83 -18.27
C VAL A 49 12.40 22.59 -18.09
N ILE A 50 12.40 21.65 -19.04
CA ILE A 50 11.55 20.46 -18.93
C ILE A 50 12.04 19.52 -17.83
N ASN A 51 13.35 19.35 -17.71
CA ASN A 51 13.95 18.46 -16.72
C ASN A 51 13.70 18.97 -15.30
N THR A 52 13.89 20.28 -15.08
CA THR A 52 13.64 20.91 -13.78
C THR A 52 12.15 20.85 -13.43
N THR A 53 11.28 21.17 -14.37
CA THR A 53 9.82 21.14 -14.15
C THR A 53 9.33 19.75 -13.81
N THR A 54 9.72 18.75 -14.60
CA THR A 54 9.31 17.36 -14.39
C THR A 54 9.82 16.83 -13.07
N THR A 55 11.03 17.19 -12.66
CA THR A 55 11.60 16.80 -11.36
C THR A 55 10.77 17.35 -10.20
N ILE A 56 10.43 18.66 -10.23
CA ILE A 56 9.58 19.27 -9.19
C ILE A 56 8.20 18.62 -9.15
N VAL A 57 7.56 18.43 -10.31
CA VAL A 57 6.24 17.77 -10.39
C VAL A 57 6.30 16.35 -9.85
N THR A 58 7.33 15.58 -10.21
CA THR A 58 7.53 14.20 -9.72
C THR A 58 7.70 14.18 -8.20
N PHE A 59 8.54 15.07 -7.66
CA PHE A 59 8.72 15.18 -6.21
C PHE A 59 7.41 15.48 -5.48
N LEU A 60 6.61 16.42 -5.99
CA LEU A 60 5.28 16.70 -5.44
C LEU A 60 4.34 15.50 -5.58
N MET A 61 4.38 14.81 -6.73
CA MET A 61 3.53 13.66 -7.01
C MET A 61 3.77 12.51 -6.04
N VAL A 62 5.01 12.28 -5.60
CA VAL A 62 5.32 11.28 -4.56
C VAL A 62 4.52 11.55 -3.29
N PHE A 63 4.46 12.79 -2.79
CA PHE A 63 3.67 13.12 -1.61
C PHE A 63 2.16 12.99 -1.84
N LEU A 64 1.66 13.36 -3.02
CA LEU A 64 0.25 13.22 -3.36
C LEU A 64 -0.18 11.76 -3.42
N ILE A 65 0.65 10.92 -4.06
CA ILE A 65 0.46 9.48 -4.15
C ILE A 65 0.49 8.88 -2.74
N GLN A 66 1.52 9.18 -1.93
CA GLN A 66 1.62 8.69 -0.55
C GLN A 66 0.42 9.09 0.30
N SER A 67 -0.06 10.33 0.20
CA SER A 67 -1.24 10.78 0.97
C SER A 67 -2.52 10.04 0.58
N THR A 68 -2.67 9.67 -0.69
CA THR A 68 -3.86 8.96 -1.18
C THR A 68 -3.73 7.48 -0.85
N GLN A 69 -2.59 6.87 -1.17
CA GLN A 69 -2.28 5.47 -0.87
C GLN A 69 -2.38 5.17 0.63
N ASN A 70 -1.85 6.03 1.50
CA ASN A 70 -1.95 5.81 2.95
C ASN A 70 -3.40 5.69 3.45
N ARG A 71 -4.31 6.48 2.86
CA ARG A 71 -5.74 6.42 3.22
C ARG A 71 -6.41 5.16 2.68
N ASP A 72 -6.07 4.79 1.46
CA ASP A 72 -6.63 3.60 0.82
C ASP A 72 -6.15 2.33 1.53
N THR A 73 -4.89 2.28 1.96
CA THR A 73 -4.33 1.18 2.78
C THR A 73 -5.09 1.01 4.08
N VAL A 74 -5.30 2.08 4.86
CA VAL A 74 -6.06 2.02 6.13
C VAL A 74 -7.50 1.56 5.89
N ALA A 75 -8.14 2.03 4.81
CA ALA A 75 -9.50 1.58 4.49
C ALA A 75 -9.55 0.09 4.10
N ILE A 76 -8.51 -0.44 3.46
CA ILE A 76 -8.38 -1.87 3.16
C ILE A 76 -8.18 -2.66 4.47
N GLN A 77 -7.29 -2.23 5.35
CA GLN A 77 -7.05 -2.86 6.66
C GLN A 77 -8.34 -2.97 7.48
N LEU A 78 -9.09 -1.87 7.64
CA LEU A 78 -10.36 -1.87 8.38
C LEU A 78 -11.41 -2.82 7.78
N LYS A 79 -11.45 -2.96 6.45
CA LYS A 79 -12.35 -3.93 5.79
C LYS A 79 -11.91 -5.36 6.05
N LEU A 80 -10.60 -5.64 6.05
CA LEU A 80 -10.06 -6.97 6.37
C LEU A 80 -10.30 -7.31 7.84
N ASP A 81 -10.15 -6.35 8.74
CA ASP A 81 -10.45 -6.51 10.16
C ASP A 81 -11.92 -6.86 10.39
N GLU A 82 -12.84 -6.20 9.67
CA GLU A 82 -14.26 -6.56 9.73
C GLU A 82 -14.50 -8.00 9.24
N LEU A 83 -13.82 -8.44 8.18
CA LEU A 83 -13.92 -9.81 7.68
C LEU A 83 -13.36 -10.84 8.68
N ILE A 84 -12.24 -10.54 9.33
CA ILE A 84 -11.68 -11.37 10.40
C ILE A 84 -12.68 -11.45 11.55
N ARG A 85 -13.18 -10.30 12.01
CA ARG A 85 -14.15 -10.22 13.11
C ARG A 85 -15.45 -10.99 12.82
N ALA A 86 -15.92 -10.96 11.57
CA ALA A 86 -17.14 -11.65 11.15
C ALA A 86 -16.94 -13.16 10.89
N THR A 87 -15.71 -13.66 10.85
CA THR A 87 -15.40 -15.06 10.55
C THR A 87 -15.22 -15.86 11.84
N GLU A 88 -16.13 -16.81 12.11
CA GLU A 88 -16.18 -17.56 13.39
C GLU A 88 -14.88 -18.25 13.82
N LYS A 89 -14.07 -18.73 12.86
CA LYS A 89 -12.80 -19.43 13.13
C LYS A 89 -11.55 -18.57 12.86
N ALA A 90 -11.70 -17.29 12.58
CA ALA A 90 -10.55 -16.42 12.37
C ALA A 90 -9.88 -16.05 13.70
N HIS A 91 -8.58 -15.83 13.64
CA HIS A 91 -7.81 -15.46 14.82
C HIS A 91 -7.89 -13.96 15.04
N ASN A 92 -8.66 -13.52 16.05
CA ASN A 92 -8.77 -12.10 16.42
C ASN A 92 -7.42 -11.44 16.79
N ALA A 93 -6.40 -12.23 17.12
CA ALA A 93 -5.03 -11.73 17.33
C ALA A 93 -4.36 -11.20 16.04
N LEU A 94 -4.99 -11.36 14.88
CA LEU A 94 -4.57 -10.76 13.61
C LEU A 94 -5.24 -9.41 13.31
N LEU A 95 -6.24 -9.00 14.10
CA LEU A 95 -6.81 -7.65 13.98
C LEU A 95 -5.73 -6.64 14.34
N ASP A 96 -5.67 -5.54 13.57
CA ASP A 96 -4.73 -4.43 13.82
C ASP A 96 -3.25 -4.89 13.86
N ILE A 97 -2.92 -5.88 13.01
CA ILE A 97 -1.59 -6.50 13.00
C ILE A 97 -0.47 -5.53 12.60
N GLU A 98 -0.78 -4.49 11.82
CA GLU A 98 0.16 -3.46 11.38
C GLU A 98 0.73 -2.59 12.50
N GLU A 99 0.04 -2.49 13.64
CA GLU A 99 0.49 -1.70 14.80
C GLU A 99 1.40 -2.51 15.74
N LEU A 100 1.58 -3.80 15.48
CA LEU A 100 2.43 -4.67 16.29
C LEU A 100 3.93 -4.39 16.10
N SER A 101 4.69 -4.60 17.16
CA SER A 101 6.16 -4.56 17.07
C SER A 101 6.70 -5.68 16.18
N GLU A 102 7.90 -5.50 15.65
CA GLU A 102 8.57 -6.52 14.82
C GLU A 102 8.74 -7.84 15.59
N GLU A 103 9.03 -7.80 16.89
CA GLU A 103 9.14 -8.99 17.73
C GLU A 103 7.82 -9.74 17.87
N GLU A 104 6.69 -9.03 17.93
CA GLU A 104 5.34 -9.60 17.98
C GLU A 104 4.95 -10.21 16.64
N LEU A 105 5.20 -9.50 15.53
CA LEU A 105 4.99 -10.00 14.18
C LEU A 105 5.78 -11.30 13.93
N VAL A 106 7.04 -11.37 14.37
CA VAL A 106 7.86 -12.59 14.26
C VAL A 106 7.26 -13.76 15.07
N LYS A 107 6.71 -13.50 16.26
CA LYS A 107 6.06 -14.55 17.07
C LYS A 107 4.82 -15.10 16.36
N ILE A 108 3.97 -14.23 15.83
CA ILE A 108 2.77 -14.61 15.08
C ILE A 108 3.18 -15.41 13.84
N ARG A 109 4.13 -14.89 13.05
CA ARG A 109 4.66 -15.56 11.86
C ARG A 109 5.14 -16.98 12.14
N LYS A 110 5.92 -17.18 13.22
CA LYS A 110 6.40 -18.51 13.62
C LYS A 110 5.27 -19.51 13.89
N ASN A 111 4.12 -19.05 14.38
CA ASN A 111 2.96 -19.93 14.61
C ASN A 111 2.34 -20.37 13.27
N TYR A 112 2.15 -19.44 12.33
CA TYR A 112 1.66 -19.76 10.99
C TYR A 112 2.63 -20.63 10.19
N GLU A 113 3.94 -20.44 10.35
CA GLU A 113 4.96 -21.29 9.73
C GLU A 113 4.86 -22.74 10.22
N LYS A 114 4.57 -22.96 11.51
CA LYS A 114 4.31 -24.30 12.05
C LYS A 114 3.03 -24.92 11.48
N ILE A 115 1.95 -24.15 11.38
CA ILE A 115 0.70 -24.60 10.75
C ILE A 115 0.97 -25.02 9.31
N ALA A 116 1.65 -24.19 8.54
CA ALA A 116 2.00 -24.47 7.15
C ALA A 116 2.91 -25.71 7.03
N ALA A 117 3.86 -25.89 7.94
CA ALA A 117 4.71 -27.07 7.97
C ALA A 117 3.90 -28.36 8.24
N THR A 118 2.97 -28.32 9.19
CA THR A 118 2.07 -29.44 9.48
C THR A 118 1.14 -29.73 8.29
N ALA A 119 0.55 -28.71 7.67
CA ALA A 119 -0.29 -28.86 6.49
C ALA A 119 0.47 -29.52 5.31
N ARG A 120 1.70 -29.06 5.04
CA ARG A 120 2.58 -29.68 4.02
C ARG A 120 2.94 -31.12 4.34
N SER A 121 3.19 -31.44 5.62
CA SER A 121 3.46 -32.81 6.06
C SER A 121 2.24 -33.72 5.86
N ASN A 122 1.04 -33.23 6.20
CA ASN A 122 -0.22 -33.94 6.00
C ASN A 122 -0.48 -34.23 4.51
N LEU A 123 -0.29 -33.25 3.63
CA LEU A 123 -0.38 -33.46 2.18
C LEU A 123 0.54 -34.57 1.68
N ARG A 124 1.81 -34.59 2.14
CA ARG A 124 2.79 -35.63 1.77
C ARG A 124 2.37 -37.03 2.25
N GLN A 125 1.57 -37.10 3.31
CA GLN A 125 1.03 -38.35 3.85
C GLN A 125 -0.33 -38.72 3.23
N GLY A 126 -0.81 -38.01 2.21
CA GLY A 126 -2.11 -38.23 1.58
C GLY A 126 -3.31 -37.79 2.43
N LYS A 127 -3.08 -36.97 3.47
CA LYS A 127 -4.14 -36.40 4.31
C LYS A 127 -4.59 -35.05 3.76
N LEU A 128 -5.86 -34.72 4.01
CA LEU A 128 -6.42 -33.41 3.72
C LEU A 128 -5.75 -32.33 4.57
N ASP A 129 -5.48 -31.18 3.95
CA ASP A 129 -4.90 -29.98 4.56
C ASP A 129 -5.88 -28.80 4.68
N ILE A 130 -7.13 -29.02 4.24
CA ILE A 130 -8.22 -28.05 4.30
C ILE A 130 -8.81 -28.00 5.71
N GLY A 131 -8.25 -27.14 6.58
CA GLY A 131 -8.73 -26.94 7.94
C GLY A 131 -8.27 -25.62 8.55
N VAL A 132 -8.88 -25.25 9.69
CA VAL A 132 -8.51 -24.07 10.48
C VAL A 132 -7.98 -24.56 11.84
N PRO A 133 -6.70 -24.96 11.93
CA PRO A 133 -6.13 -25.50 13.15
C PRO A 133 -6.04 -24.41 14.22
N GLU A 134 -6.26 -24.79 15.48
CA GLU A 134 -6.18 -23.87 16.60
C GLU A 134 -4.73 -23.43 16.85
N ILE A 135 -4.51 -22.15 17.11
CA ILE A 135 -3.20 -21.61 17.47
C ILE A 135 -3.09 -21.59 18.98
N GLU A 136 -2.31 -22.51 19.58
CA GLU A 136 -2.00 -22.47 21.01
C GLU A 136 -1.22 -21.19 21.34
N SER A 137 -1.88 -20.20 21.98
CA SER A 137 -1.20 -19.02 22.51
C SER A 137 -0.69 -19.32 23.92
N LYS A 138 0.62 -19.47 24.08
CA LYS A 138 1.28 -19.42 25.40
C LYS A 138 1.37 -17.97 25.89
N ILE A 139 0.27 -17.23 25.95
CA ILE A 139 0.25 -15.97 26.70
C ILE A 139 0.12 -16.36 28.18
N ARG A 140 1.28 -16.56 28.80
CA ARG A 140 1.41 -16.84 30.23
C ARG A 140 0.67 -15.74 30.98
N LYS A 141 -0.45 -16.08 31.63
CA LYS A 141 -1.05 -15.27 32.71
C LYS A 141 0.08 -14.90 33.66
N LYS A 142 0.56 -13.65 33.63
CA LYS A 142 1.32 -13.09 34.74
C LYS A 142 0.26 -12.85 35.83
N LYS A 143 -0.03 -13.94 36.53
CA LYS A 143 -0.90 -13.99 37.69
C LYS A 143 -0.28 -13.08 38.74
N ASP A 144 -1.14 -12.29 39.36
CA ASP A 144 -0.88 -11.38 40.47
C ASP A 144 0.16 -11.93 41.45
N LEU A 145 1.18 -11.12 41.74
CA LEU A 145 2.03 -11.14 42.94
C LEU A 145 2.75 -9.79 43.04
#